data_AF-A0A9E5QGD4-F1
#
_entry.id   AF-A0A9E5QGD4-F1
#
_cell.length_a   1.000
_cell.length_b   1.000
_cell.length_c   1.000
_cell.angle_alpha   90.00
_cell.angle_beta   90.00
_cell.angle_gamma   90.00
#
_symmetry.space_group_name_H-M   'P 1'
#
loop_
_entity.id
_entity.type
_entity.pdbx_description
1 polymer ?
#
loop_
_entity_poly.entity_id
_entity_poly.type
_entity_poly.pdbx_seq_one_letter_code
_entity_poly.pdbx_strand_id
1 'polypeptide(L)'
;DITGPENPVQITVNDAKEVTAVFEKKSYPLTVQPQGSGAVSERVVSKGKDYDYGDVVELSPNPAEGWKFVEWAGDLAGTKKPEQITVDTAKA
;
A
#
# COMPACT_ATOMS: atom_id res chain seq x y z
N ASP A 1 -8.46 24.02 -24.70
CA ASP A 1 -7.97 23.17 -23.60
C ASP A 1 -7.57 21.81 -24.10
N ILE A 2 -6.58 21.19 -23.46
CA ILE A 2 -6.18 19.80 -23.74
C ILE A 2 -6.59 18.96 -22.55
N THR A 3 -7.30 17.87 -22.82
CA THR A 3 -7.69 16.88 -21.83
C THR A 3 -7.30 15.51 -22.37
N GLY A 4 -6.33 14.83 -21.75
CA GLY A 4 -5.92 13.48 -22.17
C GLY A 4 -4.65 12.98 -21.47
N PRO A 5 -4.46 11.65 -21.36
CA PRO A 5 -3.31 11.03 -20.67
C PRO A 5 -2.05 10.94 -21.54
N GLU A 6 -2.08 11.49 -22.75
CA GLU A 6 -1.01 11.37 -23.74
C GLU A 6 0.26 12.08 -23.27
N ASN A 7 1.37 11.35 -23.31
CA ASN A 7 2.68 11.85 -22.90
C ASN A 7 3.77 11.24 -23.80
N PRO A 8 4.58 12.05 -24.53
CA PRO A 8 4.53 13.51 -24.59
C PRO A 8 3.39 14.03 -25.48
N VAL A 9 2.79 15.17 -25.10
CA VAL A 9 1.81 15.90 -25.93
C VAL A 9 2.45 17.15 -26.51
N GLN A 10 2.23 17.40 -27.80
CA GLN A 10 2.69 18.62 -28.48
C GLN A 10 1.54 19.61 -28.61
N ILE A 11 1.79 20.88 -28.28
CA ILE A 11 0.78 21.94 -28.27
C ILE A 11 1.28 23.11 -29.13
N THR A 12 0.46 23.57 -30.08
CA THR A 12 0.75 24.81 -30.82
C THR A 12 0.12 26.00 -30.10
N VAL A 13 0.94 26.96 -29.66
CA VAL A 13 0.49 28.14 -28.92
C VAL A 13 0.12 29.27 -29.89
N ASN A 14 -1.16 29.38 -30.22
CA ASN A 14 -1.72 30.38 -31.13
C ASN A 14 -2.64 31.43 -30.44
N ASP A 15 -2.88 31.27 -29.15
CA ASP A 15 -3.60 32.18 -28.25
C ASP A 15 -3.25 31.79 -26.79
N ALA A 16 -3.73 32.53 -25.79
CA ALA A 16 -3.58 32.18 -24.38
C ALA A 16 -4.06 30.75 -24.09
N LYS A 17 -3.25 29.98 -23.37
CA LYS A 17 -3.55 28.59 -22.98
C LYS A 17 -3.24 28.37 -21.51
N GLU A 18 -4.05 27.54 -20.86
CA GLU A 18 -3.80 27.02 -19.52
C GLU A 18 -3.56 25.50 -19.62
N VAL A 19 -2.52 25.01 -18.94
CA VAL A 19 -2.16 23.58 -18.93
C VAL A 19 -2.01 23.13 -17.48
N THR A 20 -2.78 22.13 -17.10
CA THR A 20 -2.77 21.57 -15.74
C THR A 20 -2.44 20.09 -15.80
N ALA A 21 -1.35 19.69 -15.16
CA ALA A 21 -1.06 18.29 -14.89
C ALA A 21 -1.79 17.86 -13.62
N VAL A 22 -2.59 16.79 -13.70
CA VAL A 22 -3.30 16.21 -12.57
C VAL A 22 -2.59 14.93 -12.15
N PHE A 23 -2.31 14.80 -10.85
CA PHE A 23 -1.63 13.64 -10.27
C PHE A 23 -2.53 13.00 -9.21
N GLU A 24 -2.58 11.67 -9.22
CA GLU A 24 -3.19 10.88 -8.15
C GLU A 24 -2.12 10.04 -7.45
N LYS A 25 -2.31 9.78 -6.15
CA LYS A 25 -1.42 8.92 -5.38
C LYS A 25 -1.66 7.48 -5.81
N LYS A 26 -0.58 6.70 -6.00
CA LYS A 26 -0.72 5.27 -6.30
C LYS A 26 -1.31 4.54 -5.09
N SER A 27 -2.18 3.57 -5.33
CA SER A 27 -2.69 2.65 -4.32
C SER A 27 -2.29 1.22 -4.66
N TYR A 28 -2.02 0.41 -3.64
CA TYR A 28 -1.58 -0.97 -3.78
C TYR A 28 -2.32 -1.88 -2.80
N PRO A 29 -2.70 -3.11 -3.20
CA PRO A 29 -3.30 -4.05 -2.28
C PRO A 29 -2.25 -4.61 -1.30
N LEU A 30 -2.67 -4.81 -0.04
CA LEU A 30 -1.97 -5.64 0.94
C LEU A 30 -2.84 -6.87 1.21
N THR A 31 -2.28 -8.06 0.95
CA THR A 31 -2.95 -9.33 1.22
C THR A 31 -2.32 -9.97 2.44
N VAL A 32 -3.10 -10.31 3.46
CA VAL A 32 -2.60 -11.02 4.65
C VAL A 32 -3.22 -12.41 4.73
N GLN A 33 -2.38 -13.44 4.68
CA GLN A 33 -2.81 -14.85 4.74
C GLN A 33 -2.16 -15.57 5.93
N PRO A 34 -2.84 -15.64 7.08
CA PRO A 34 -2.36 -16.41 8.22
C PRO A 34 -2.21 -17.90 7.85
N GLN A 35 -1.04 -18.49 8.14
CA GLN A 35 -0.84 -19.93 8.09
C GLN A 35 -1.04 -20.56 9.46
N GLY A 36 -1.82 -21.65 9.53
CA GLY A 36 -2.22 -22.27 10.80
C GLY A 36 -3.44 -21.60 11.43
N SER A 37 -3.64 -21.79 12.74
CA SER A 37 -4.79 -21.22 13.46
C SER A 37 -4.41 -19.92 14.18
N GLY A 38 -4.98 -18.83 13.71
CA GLY A 38 -4.78 -17.49 14.24
C GLY A 38 -5.30 -16.42 13.29
N ALA A 39 -5.15 -15.17 13.68
CA ALA A 39 -5.48 -14.00 12.88
C ALA A 39 -4.32 -13.01 12.88
N VAL A 40 -4.35 -12.05 11.97
CA VAL A 40 -3.45 -10.89 12.00
C VAL A 40 -4.31 -9.65 12.15
N SER A 41 -3.97 -8.78 13.10
CA SER A 41 -4.59 -7.46 13.22
C SER A 41 -3.75 -6.45 12.45
N GLU A 42 -4.44 -5.63 11.65
CA GLU A 42 -3.85 -4.56 10.85
C GLU A 42 -4.20 -3.22 11.48
N ARG A 43 -3.19 -2.36 11.65
CA ARG A 43 -3.35 -0.96 12.04
C ARG A 43 -2.60 -0.09 11.04
N VAL A 44 -3.34 0.65 10.22
CA VAL A 44 -2.75 1.66 9.34
C VAL A 44 -2.31 2.84 10.21
N VAL A 45 -1.02 3.16 10.17
CA VAL A 45 -0.44 4.29 10.92
C VAL A 45 -0.74 5.61 10.20
N SER A 46 -0.92 5.57 8.87
CA SER A 46 -1.42 6.68 8.08
C SER A 46 -2.96 6.70 8.01
N LYS A 47 -3.54 7.89 7.90
CA LYS A 47 -4.99 8.09 7.92
C LYS A 47 -5.61 7.69 6.57
N GLY A 48 -5.98 6.42 6.41
CA GLY A 48 -6.67 5.92 5.22
C GLY A 48 -7.37 4.59 5.50
N LYS A 49 -8.47 4.30 4.78
CA LYS A 49 -9.07 2.95 4.73
C LYS A 49 -8.44 2.08 3.64
N ASP A 50 -7.77 2.71 2.68
CA ASP A 50 -7.04 2.09 1.57
C ASP A 50 -5.55 2.32 1.76
N TYR A 51 -4.74 1.42 1.21
CA TYR A 51 -3.28 1.46 1.28
C TYR A 51 -2.73 2.27 0.10
N ASP A 52 -2.33 3.50 0.38
CA ASP A 52 -1.63 4.33 -0.57
C ASP A 52 -0.13 4.06 -0.55
N TYR A 53 0.55 4.42 -1.64
CA TYR A 53 2.00 4.43 -1.69
C TYR A 53 2.61 5.25 -0.54
N GLY A 54 3.50 4.63 0.22
CA GLY A 54 4.15 5.21 1.40
C GLY A 54 3.39 5.02 2.71
N ASP A 55 2.22 4.38 2.71
CA ASP A 55 1.52 4.05 3.94
C ASP A 55 2.30 3.01 4.74
N VAL A 56 2.26 3.17 6.06
CA VAL A 56 2.90 2.24 7.01
C VAL A 56 1.81 1.47 7.75
N VAL A 57 1.89 0.15 7.65
CA VAL A 57 0.92 -0.77 8.24
C VAL A 57 1.60 -1.55 9.35
N GLU A 58 1.05 -1.48 10.55
CA GLU A 58 1.47 -2.29 11.68
C GLU A 58 0.68 -3.59 11.71
N LEU A 59 1.38 -4.72 11.64
CA LEU A 59 0.83 -6.07 11.67
C LEU A 59 1.13 -6.75 13.01
N SER A 60 0.07 -7.26 13.64
CA SER A 60 0.15 -7.97 14.92
C SER A 60 -0.40 -9.40 14.78
N PRO A 61 0.40 -10.46 15.02
CA PRO A 61 -0.09 -11.82 14.94
C PRO A 61 -0.84 -12.18 16.24
N ASN A 62 -2.01 -12.79 16.09
CA ASN A 62 -2.88 -13.26 17.18
C ASN A 62 -3.10 -14.77 17.03
N PRO A 63 -2.22 -15.61 17.58
CA PRO A 63 -2.39 -17.07 17.54
C PRO A 63 -3.66 -17.51 18.28
N ALA A 64 -4.33 -18.55 17.78
CA ALA A 64 -5.42 -19.19 18.50
C ALA A 64 -4.90 -20.01 19.69
N GLU A 65 -5.81 -20.46 20.57
CA GLU A 65 -5.46 -21.33 21.69
C GLU A 65 -4.74 -22.61 21.21
N GLY A 66 -3.61 -22.93 21.85
CA GLY A 66 -2.76 -24.06 21.47
C GLY A 66 -1.80 -23.79 20.30
N TRP A 67 -1.83 -22.60 19.69
CA TRP A 67 -0.94 -22.19 18.61
C TRP A 67 0.04 -21.10 19.08
N LYS A 68 1.19 -21.01 18.42
CA LYS A 68 2.17 -19.93 18.64
C LYS A 68 2.56 -19.31 17.31
N PHE A 69 2.79 -18.00 17.33
CA PHE A 69 3.45 -17.32 16.22
C PHE A 69 4.90 -17.78 16.13
N VAL A 70 5.32 -18.20 14.94
CA VAL A 70 6.69 -18.67 14.67
C VAL A 70 7.48 -17.56 14.00
N GLU A 71 7.03 -17.13 12.81
CA GLU A 71 7.68 -16.11 11.99
C GLU A 71 6.71 -15.49 10.98
N TRP A 72 7.11 -14.36 10.43
CA TRP A 72 6.54 -13.79 9.21
C TRP A 72 7.20 -14.41 7.98
N ALA A 73 6.43 -14.52 6.89
CA ALA A 73 6.89 -14.94 5.57
C ALA A 73 6.20 -14.10 4.49
N GLY A 74 6.74 -14.09 3.28
CA GLY A 74 6.26 -13.23 2.17
C GLY A 74 7.06 -11.93 2.09
N ASP A 75 6.37 -10.79 2.05
CA ASP A 75 6.98 -9.46 2.04
C ASP A 75 7.48 -8.99 3.41
N LEU A 76 7.20 -9.76 4.47
CA LEU A 76 7.82 -9.63 5.79
C LEU A 76 8.65 -10.87 6.14
N ALA A 77 9.65 -10.68 6.99
CA ALA A 77 10.49 -11.77 7.49
C ALA A 77 10.83 -11.57 8.97
N GLY A 78 11.09 -12.68 9.66
CA GLY A 78 11.55 -12.69 11.05
C GLY A 78 10.42 -12.81 12.08
N THR A 79 10.74 -12.58 13.35
CA THR A 79 9.89 -12.98 14.49
C THR A 79 9.39 -11.82 15.35
N LYS A 80 9.67 -10.59 14.92
CA LYS A 80 9.30 -9.37 15.64
C LYS A 80 7.78 -9.14 15.57
N LYS A 81 7.23 -8.67 16.69
CA LYS A 81 5.79 -8.45 16.88
C LYS A 81 5.57 -7.27 17.85
N PRO A 82 4.74 -6.27 17.48
CA PRO A 82 4.24 -6.03 16.13
C PRO A 82 5.37 -5.71 15.14
N GLU A 83 5.13 -5.90 13.85
CA GLU A 83 6.06 -5.53 12.77
C GLU A 83 5.41 -4.52 11.83
N GLN A 84 6.21 -3.67 11.18
CA GLN A 84 5.71 -2.66 10.25
C GLN A 84 6.13 -2.97 8.82
N ILE A 85 5.20 -2.78 7.88
CA ILE A 85 5.47 -2.84 6.44
C ILE A 85 5.14 -1.49 5.79
N THR A 86 5.98 -1.05 4.85
CA THR A 86 5.71 0.12 4.02
C THR A 86 5.14 -0.32 2.68
N VAL A 87 4.04 0.31 2.26
CA VAL A 87 3.38 0.03 0.98
C VAL A 87 4.09 0.80 -0.13
N ASP A 88 5.08 0.19 -0.78
CA ASP A 88 5.78 0.75 -1.94
C ASP A 88 5.40 0.06 -3.27
N THR A 89 4.92 -1.17 -3.18
CA THR A 89 4.37 -2.02 -4.24
C THR A 89 3.19 -2.83 -3.71
N ALA A 90 2.59 -3.69 -4.55
CA ALA A 90 1.69 -4.73 -4.06
C ALA A 90 2.42 -5.58 -3.00
N LYS A 91 1.73 -5.90 -1.90
CA LYS A 91 2.28 -6.65 -0.76
C LYS A 91 1.47 -7.92 -0.47
N ALA A 92 2.15 -9.01 -0.10
CA ALA A 92 1.60 -10.33 0.21
C ALA A 92 2.33 -11.05 1.38
#